data_AF-A0A359M7Y4-F1
#
_entry.id   AF-A0A359M7Y4-F1
#
_cell.length_a   1.000
_cell.length_b   1.000
_cell.length_c   1.000
_cell.angle_alpha   90.00
_cell.angle_beta   90.00
_cell.angle_gamma   90.00
#
_symmetry.space_group_name_H-M   'P 1'
#
loop_
_entity.id
_entity.type
_entity.pdbx_description
1 polymer ?
#
loop_
_entity_poly.entity_id
_entity_poly.type
_entity_poly.pdbx_seq_one_letter_code
_entity_poly.pdbx_strand_id
1 'polypeptide(L)'
;IGYSDSNKDGGILASHWALRLGQREMSAAARARGIDVRFFHGRGGTLGRGAGPTHVFLEAQPAGTLHGEMRVTEQGEVISQKYANRITATHHLERLLAGVASWAMVHREAAGDPQHAYEAEFGAIVERSRAAYRGLVESPGFVEFFSQATPIDALEHNLIGSPPPPP
;
A
#
# COMPACT_ATOMS: atom_id res chain seq x y z
N ILE A 1 4.08 -6.66 -1.23
CA ILE A 1 3.11 -5.66 -1.74
C ILE A 1 3.80 -4.30 -1.78
N GLY A 2 4.02 -3.76 -2.99
CA GLY A 2 4.75 -2.50 -3.18
C GLY A 2 3.81 -1.36 -3.58
N TYR A 3 3.25 -0.65 -2.59
CA TYR A 3 2.28 0.44 -2.85
C TYR A 3 2.89 1.57 -3.69
N SER A 4 4.10 2.01 -3.31
CA SER A 4 4.77 3.11 -4.00
C SER A 4 5.05 2.81 -5.46
N ASP A 5 5.52 1.61 -5.77
CA ASP A 5 5.92 1.25 -7.13
C ASP A 5 4.70 1.01 -8.01
N SER A 6 3.67 0.35 -7.48
CA SER A 6 2.39 0.23 -8.18
C SER A 6 1.77 1.60 -8.44
N ASN A 7 1.87 2.54 -7.50
CA ASN A 7 1.37 3.91 -7.69
C ASN A 7 2.14 4.69 -8.77
N LYS A 8 3.46 4.51 -8.88
CA LYS A 8 4.26 5.12 -9.96
C LYS A 8 3.87 4.61 -11.35
N ASP A 9 3.34 3.39 -11.45
CA ASP A 9 2.91 2.84 -12.74
C ASP A 9 1.48 3.25 -13.11
N GLY A 10 0.53 3.13 -12.17
CA GLY A 10 -0.90 3.24 -12.47
C GLY A 10 -1.64 4.41 -11.81
N GLY A 11 -1.00 5.17 -10.94
CA GLY A 11 -1.67 6.15 -10.07
C GLY A 11 -2.39 5.48 -8.89
N ILE A 12 -2.89 6.30 -7.96
CA ILE A 12 -3.28 5.84 -6.61
C ILE A 12 -4.46 4.85 -6.67
N LEU A 13 -5.53 5.21 -7.38
CA LEU A 13 -6.75 4.41 -7.39
C LEU A 13 -6.53 3.06 -8.09
N ALA A 14 -5.95 3.09 -9.29
CA ALA A 14 -5.71 1.87 -10.07
C ALA A 14 -4.72 0.94 -9.37
N SER A 15 -3.66 1.48 -8.78
CA SER A 15 -2.69 0.69 -8.03
C SER A 15 -3.30 0.03 -6.80
N HIS A 16 -4.06 0.77 -5.98
CA HIS A 16 -4.71 0.20 -4.79
C HIS A 16 -5.75 -0.86 -5.17
N TRP A 17 -6.51 -0.65 -6.25
CA TRP A 17 -7.45 -1.64 -6.77
C TRP A 17 -6.76 -2.91 -7.23
N ALA A 18 -5.70 -2.79 -8.05
CA ALA A 18 -4.93 -3.93 -8.52
C ALA A 18 -4.28 -4.71 -7.37
N LEU A 19 -3.75 -4.02 -6.36
CA LEU A 19 -3.21 -4.66 -5.15
C LEU A 19 -4.28 -5.38 -4.34
N ARG A 20 -5.51 -4.84 -4.27
CA ARG A 20 -6.65 -5.52 -3.63
C ARG A 20 -6.97 -6.83 -4.34
N LEU A 21 -7.17 -6.78 -5.66
CA LEU A 21 -7.50 -7.96 -6.47
C LEU A 21 -6.38 -9.01 -6.43
N GLY A 22 -5.13 -8.59 -6.62
CA GLY A 22 -3.98 -9.49 -6.61
C GLY A 22 -3.79 -10.22 -5.28
N GLN A 23 -4.02 -9.54 -4.15
CA GLN A 23 -4.00 -10.20 -2.83
C GLN A 23 -5.12 -11.22 -2.70
N ARG A 24 -6.35 -10.88 -3.13
CA ARG A 24 -7.50 -11.79 -3.07
C ARG A 24 -7.27 -13.05 -3.91
N GLU A 25 -6.80 -12.89 -5.15
CA GLU A 25 -6.53 -13.99 -6.07
C GLU A 25 -5.37 -14.88 -5.58
N MET A 26 -4.28 -14.26 -5.10
CA MET A 26 -3.14 -14.99 -4.54
C MET A 26 -3.54 -15.81 -3.30
N SER A 27 -4.30 -15.21 -2.38
CA SER A 27 -4.80 -15.91 -1.20
C SER A 27 -5.75 -17.06 -1.58
N ALA A 28 -6.65 -16.87 -2.54
CA ALA A 28 -7.53 -17.93 -3.01
C ALA A 28 -6.75 -19.10 -3.63
N ALA A 29 -5.78 -18.80 -4.50
CA ALA A 29 -4.94 -19.80 -5.14
C ALA A 29 -4.08 -20.60 -4.15
N ALA A 30 -3.60 -19.95 -3.08
CA ALA A 30 -2.82 -20.59 -2.04
C ALA A 30 -3.68 -21.44 -1.09
N ARG A 31 -4.86 -20.95 -0.68
CA ARG A 31 -5.82 -21.72 0.13
C ARG A 31 -6.26 -23.00 -0.55
N ALA A 32 -6.48 -22.96 -1.87
CA ALA A 32 -6.81 -24.16 -2.66
C ALA A 32 -5.71 -25.25 -2.60
N ARG A 33 -4.52 -24.91 -2.12
CA ARG A 33 -3.36 -25.81 -1.97
C ARG A 33 -2.97 -26.03 -0.49
N GLY A 34 -3.77 -25.53 0.46
CA GLY A 34 -3.44 -25.60 1.89
C GLY A 34 -2.21 -24.77 2.28
N ILE A 35 -1.89 -23.71 1.54
CA ILE A 35 -0.77 -22.81 1.82
C ILE A 35 -1.30 -21.54 2.50
N ASP A 36 -0.72 -21.22 3.65
CA ASP A 36 -0.98 -19.95 4.35
C ASP A 36 -0.09 -18.84 3.78
N VAL A 37 -0.71 -17.83 3.18
CA VAL A 37 -0.01 -16.67 2.62
C VAL A 37 0.13 -15.59 3.67
N ARG A 38 1.36 -15.09 3.82
CA ARG A 38 1.66 -13.88 4.58
C ARG A 38 2.15 -12.78 3.65
N PHE A 39 1.39 -11.69 3.55
CA PHE A 39 1.81 -10.53 2.79
C PHE A 39 2.79 -9.65 3.58
N PHE A 40 3.84 -9.21 2.90
CA PHE A 40 4.71 -8.16 3.40
C PHE A 40 4.35 -6.83 2.72
N HIS A 41 3.88 -5.88 3.52
CA HIS A 41 3.38 -4.59 3.05
C HIS A 41 4.47 -3.51 3.08
N GLY A 42 4.93 -3.07 1.90
CA GLY A 42 5.84 -1.94 1.72
C GLY A 42 5.11 -0.61 1.84
N ARG A 43 4.59 -0.31 3.04
CA ARG A 43 3.86 0.93 3.34
C ARG A 43 4.82 2.10 3.55
N GLY A 44 4.32 3.32 3.42
CA GLY A 44 5.05 4.55 3.76
C GLY A 44 4.17 5.65 4.34
N GLY A 45 4.75 6.83 4.54
CA GLY A 45 4.10 7.98 5.19
C GLY A 45 3.13 8.77 4.31
N THR A 46 3.09 8.53 3.00
CA THR A 46 2.21 9.25 2.05
C THR A 46 1.07 8.38 1.50
N LEU A 47 -0.03 9.00 1.05
CA LEU A 47 -1.22 8.29 0.54
C LEU A 47 -0.87 7.29 -0.57
N GLY A 48 -0.05 7.69 -1.54
CA GLY A 48 0.43 6.80 -2.63
C GLY A 48 1.39 5.69 -2.18
N ARG A 49 1.76 5.66 -0.90
CA ARG A 49 2.53 4.59 -0.25
C ARG A 49 1.68 3.82 0.75
N GLY A 50 0.35 3.91 0.66
CA GLY A 50 -0.58 3.23 1.58
C GLY A 50 -0.65 3.88 2.97
N ALA A 51 -0.30 5.17 3.11
CA ALA A 51 -0.46 5.88 4.37
C ALA A 51 -1.93 6.10 4.74
N GLY A 52 -2.11 6.54 5.98
CA GLY A 52 -3.40 6.67 6.64
C GLY A 52 -3.37 5.99 8.00
N PRO A 53 -4.40 6.15 8.83
CA PRO A 53 -4.49 5.47 10.11
C PRO A 53 -4.36 3.95 9.95
N THR A 54 -3.71 3.29 10.90
CA THR A 54 -3.51 1.82 10.86
C THR A 54 -4.83 1.05 10.72
N HIS A 55 -5.90 1.52 11.38
CA HIS A 55 -7.21 0.87 11.32
C HIS A 55 -7.82 0.91 9.91
N VAL A 56 -7.81 2.06 9.24
CA VAL A 56 -8.28 2.19 7.84
C VAL A 56 -7.50 1.28 6.89
N PHE A 57 -6.20 1.17 7.11
CA PHE A 57 -5.37 0.27 6.30
C PHE A 57 -5.75 -1.20 6.50
N LEU A 58 -6.02 -1.62 7.74
CA LEU A 58 -6.44 -3.00 8.04
C LEU A 58 -7.83 -3.27 7.46
N GLU A 59 -8.77 -2.32 7.60
CA GLU A 59 -10.12 -2.39 7.04
C GLU A 59 -10.13 -2.48 5.50
N ALA A 60 -9.13 -1.90 4.84
CA ALA A 60 -9.01 -1.94 3.39
C ALA A 60 -8.49 -3.27 2.83
N GLN A 61 -7.98 -4.18 3.67
CA GLN A 61 -7.48 -5.47 3.20
C GLN A 61 -8.65 -6.34 2.69
N PRO A 62 -8.45 -7.19 1.66
CA PRO A 62 -9.48 -8.15 1.27
C PRO A 62 -9.70 -9.19 2.38
N ALA A 63 -10.92 -9.70 2.53
CA ALA A 63 -11.17 -10.79 3.47
C ALA A 63 -10.31 -12.02 3.13
N GLY A 64 -9.82 -12.72 4.16
CA GLY A 64 -8.97 -13.90 4.00
C GLY A 64 -7.55 -13.62 3.47
N THR A 65 -7.06 -12.39 3.63
CA THR A 65 -5.65 -12.01 3.32
C THR A 65 -4.81 -11.73 4.58
N LEU A 66 -5.46 -11.64 5.75
CA LEU A 66 -4.83 -11.38 7.04
C LEU A 66 -5.38 -12.35 8.09
N HIS A 67 -4.53 -13.26 8.57
CA HIS A 67 -4.87 -14.34 9.51
C HIS A 67 -4.17 -14.18 10.86
N GLY A 68 -4.19 -12.97 11.42
CA GLY A 68 -3.58 -12.65 12.71
C GLY A 68 -2.09 -12.30 12.66
N GLU A 69 -1.48 -12.39 11.48
CA GLU A 69 -0.07 -12.05 11.27
C GLU A 69 0.07 -10.90 10.29
N MET A 70 0.68 -9.81 10.73
CA MET A 70 0.90 -8.62 9.90
C MET A 70 2.39 -8.32 9.79
N ARG A 71 2.88 -8.19 8.55
CA ARG A 71 4.24 -7.71 8.29
C ARG A 71 4.18 -6.42 7.48
N VAL A 72 4.67 -5.33 8.06
CA VAL A 72 4.65 -4.00 7.43
C VAL A 72 6.03 -3.36 7.48
N THR A 73 6.37 -2.60 6.45
CA THR A 73 7.54 -1.71 6.45
C THR A 73 7.14 -0.41 7.14
N GLU A 74 7.91 -0.03 8.16
CA GLU A 74 7.87 1.32 8.72
C GLU A 74 8.99 2.13 8.10
N GLN A 75 8.64 3.20 7.41
CA GLN A 75 9.62 4.02 6.71
C GLN A 75 10.38 4.94 7.67
N GLY A 76 11.63 5.25 7.33
CA GLY A 76 12.49 6.09 8.17
C GLY A 76 11.83 7.41 8.56
N GLU A 77 11.13 8.06 7.64
CA GLU A 77 10.49 9.36 7.89
C GLU A 77 9.34 9.31 8.91
N VAL A 78 8.76 8.12 9.18
CA VAL A 78 7.68 7.95 10.17
C VAL A 78 8.15 7.37 11.50
N ILE A 79 9.41 6.92 11.60
CA ILE A 79 9.91 6.25 12.81
C ILE A 79 9.84 7.17 14.03
N SER A 80 10.33 8.40 13.91
CA SER A 80 10.32 9.35 15.03
C SER A 80 8.90 9.66 15.49
N GLN A 81 7.97 9.92 14.56
CA GLN A 81 6.58 10.21 14.87
C GLN A 81 5.91 9.06 15.63
N LYS A 82 6.20 7.80 15.28
CA LYS A 82 5.55 6.62 15.86
C LYS A 82 6.25 6.08 17.10
N TYR A 83 7.57 6.18 17.17
CA TYR A 83 8.38 5.42 18.12
C TYR A 83 9.36 6.25 18.96
N ALA A 84 9.45 7.58 18.78
CA ALA A 84 10.41 8.40 19.52
C ALA A 84 10.16 8.46 21.04
N ASN A 85 8.94 8.19 21.50
CA ASN A 85 8.63 8.11 22.93
C ASN A 85 7.75 6.91 23.22
N ARG A 86 7.86 6.40 24.46
CA ARG A 86 7.19 5.18 24.90
C ARG A 86 5.67 5.24 24.79
N ILE A 87 5.06 6.38 25.07
CA ILE A 87 3.59 6.53 25.07
C ILE A 87 3.06 6.36 23.65
N THR A 88 3.63 7.10 22.69
CA THR A 88 3.24 7.01 21.28
C THR A 88 3.54 5.64 20.68
N ALA A 89 4.70 5.06 21.00
CA ALA A 89 5.09 3.72 20.57
C ALA A 89 4.09 2.66 21.05
N THR A 90 3.75 2.69 22.35
CA THR A 90 2.81 1.76 22.98
C THR A 90 1.44 1.88 22.31
N HIS A 91 0.93 3.11 22.18
CA HIS A 91 -0.37 3.35 21.54
C HIS A 91 -0.41 2.83 20.09
N HIS A 92 0.64 3.07 19.30
CA HIS A 92 0.70 2.59 17.92
C HIS A 92 0.71 1.06 17.83
N LEU A 93 1.51 0.39 18.68
CA LEU A 93 1.59 -1.07 18.74
C LEU A 93 0.28 -1.69 19.22
N GLU A 94 -0.37 -1.12 20.23
CA GLU A 94 -1.67 -1.56 20.73
C GLU A 94 -2.74 -1.47 19.65
N ARG A 95 -2.79 -0.36 18.90
CA ARG A 95 -3.74 -0.19 17.79
C ARG A 95 -3.49 -1.18 16.66
N LEU A 96 -2.24 -1.45 16.34
CA LEU A 96 -1.88 -2.44 15.33
C LEU A 96 -2.32 -3.83 15.78
N LEU A 97 -1.97 -4.23 17.01
CA LEU A 97 -2.34 -5.53 17.56
C LEU A 97 -3.86 -5.71 17.63
N ALA A 98 -4.57 -4.74 18.18
CA ALA A 98 -6.03 -4.78 18.31
C ALA A 98 -6.71 -4.88 16.94
N GLY A 99 -6.25 -4.09 15.96
CA GLY A 99 -6.80 -4.12 14.61
C GLY A 99 -6.55 -5.47 13.91
N VAL A 100 -5.33 -6.00 14.00
CA VAL A 100 -4.98 -7.29 13.39
C VAL A 100 -5.77 -8.43 14.03
N ALA A 101 -5.89 -8.45 15.36
CA ALA A 101 -6.67 -9.44 16.08
C ALA A 101 -8.16 -9.34 15.73
N SER A 102 -8.73 -8.13 15.73
CA SER A 102 -10.13 -7.90 15.37
C SER A 102 -10.43 -8.37 13.95
N TRP A 103 -9.57 -8.00 12.99
CA TRP A 103 -9.72 -8.42 11.60
C TRP A 103 -9.66 -9.94 11.45
N ALA A 104 -8.65 -10.57 12.07
CA ALA A 104 -8.47 -12.01 12.03
C ALA A 104 -9.67 -12.77 12.61
N MET A 105 -10.29 -12.23 13.67
CA MET A 105 -11.47 -12.83 14.29
C MET A 105 -12.73 -12.67 13.42
N VAL A 106 -12.98 -11.47 12.89
CA VAL A 106 -14.15 -11.19 12.03
C VAL A 106 -14.10 -12.01 10.74
N HIS A 107 -12.92 -12.18 10.15
CA HIS A 107 -12.76 -12.87 8.88
C HIS A 107 -12.28 -14.33 9.02
N ARG A 108 -12.25 -14.89 10.23
CA ARG A 108 -11.79 -16.26 10.51
C ARG A 108 -12.57 -17.32 9.73
N GLU A 109 -13.88 -17.12 9.62
CA GLU A 109 -14.82 -18.06 8.99
C GLU A 109 -15.39 -17.51 7.68
N ALA A 110 -14.91 -16.35 7.22
CA ALA A 110 -15.36 -15.77 5.97
C ALA A 110 -14.97 -16.70 4.81
N ALA A 111 -15.96 -17.38 4.22
CA ALA A 111 -15.80 -18.27 3.06
C ALA A 111 -15.37 -17.52 1.78
N GLY A 112 -15.24 -16.19 1.84
CA GLY A 112 -14.78 -15.35 0.76
C GLY A 112 -14.79 -13.87 1.16
N ASP A 113 -14.23 -13.05 0.29
CA ASP A 113 -14.39 -11.58 0.31
C ASP A 113 -15.73 -11.27 -0.39
N PRO A 114 -16.79 -10.89 0.32
CA PRO A 114 -18.06 -10.56 -0.33
C PRO A 114 -17.80 -9.41 -1.30
N GLN A 115 -18.12 -9.65 -2.57
CA GLN A 115 -17.95 -8.67 -3.63
C GLN A 115 -18.68 -7.39 -3.22
N HIS A 116 -17.97 -6.26 -3.19
CA HIS A 116 -18.60 -5.00 -2.80
C HIS A 116 -19.70 -4.67 -3.82
N ALA A 117 -20.81 -4.08 -3.37
CA ALA A 117 -21.96 -3.76 -4.22
C ALA A 117 -21.65 -2.85 -5.43
N TYR A 118 -20.44 -2.27 -5.48
CA TYR A 118 -19.97 -1.37 -6.55
C TYR A 118 -18.71 -1.88 -7.25
N GLU A 119 -18.33 -3.13 -7.01
CA GLU A 119 -17.10 -3.71 -7.55
C GLU A 119 -17.14 -3.80 -9.09
N ALA A 120 -18.33 -4.02 -9.67
CA ALA A 120 -18.50 -4.07 -11.13
C ALA A 120 -18.27 -2.70 -11.79
N GLU A 121 -18.65 -1.63 -11.11
CA GLU A 121 -18.51 -0.24 -11.56
C GLU A 121 -17.08 0.27 -11.39
N PHE A 122 -16.34 -0.29 -10.42
CA PHE A 122 -14.98 0.11 -10.10
C PHE A 122 -14.01 -0.11 -11.26
N GLY A 123 -14.21 -1.15 -12.08
CA GLY A 123 -13.36 -1.42 -13.24
C GLY A 123 -13.28 -0.21 -14.18
N ALA A 124 -14.42 0.36 -14.56
CA ALA A 124 -14.45 1.52 -15.45
C ALA A 124 -13.84 2.79 -14.82
N ILE A 125 -13.99 2.96 -13.50
CA ILE A 125 -13.41 4.09 -12.77
C ILE A 125 -11.87 3.95 -12.70
N VAL A 126 -11.39 2.75 -12.43
CA VAL A 126 -9.96 2.42 -12.35
C VAL A 126 -9.28 2.64 -13.69
N GLU A 127 -9.87 2.17 -14.79
CA GLU A 127 -9.32 2.39 -16.14
C GLU A 127 -9.25 3.89 -16.48
N ARG A 128 -10.31 4.65 -16.18
CA ARG A 128 -10.29 6.11 -16.38
C ARG A 128 -9.22 6.79 -15.52
N SER A 129 -9.08 6.39 -14.27
CA SER A 129 -8.04 6.93 -13.38
C SER A 129 -6.64 6.62 -13.90
N ARG A 130 -6.40 5.40 -14.39
CA ARG A 130 -5.11 5.01 -14.95
C ARG A 130 -4.80 5.80 -16.21
N ALA A 131 -5.76 5.92 -17.12
CA ALA A 131 -5.61 6.68 -18.36
C ALA A 131 -5.30 8.17 -18.08
N ALA A 132 -5.97 8.78 -17.10
CA ALA A 132 -5.70 10.16 -16.70
C ALA A 132 -4.28 10.32 -16.12
N TYR A 133 -3.85 9.38 -15.26
CA TYR A 133 -2.49 9.38 -14.71
C TYR A 133 -1.43 9.23 -15.80
N ARG A 134 -1.56 8.21 -16.67
CA ARG A 134 -0.64 7.96 -17.79
C ARG A 134 -0.59 9.14 -18.75
N GLY A 135 -1.75 9.68 -19.13
CA GLY A 135 -1.85 10.84 -20.00
C GLY A 135 -1.11 12.07 -19.47
N LEU A 136 -1.01 12.24 -18.15
CA LEU A 136 -0.20 13.28 -17.52
C LEU A 136 1.30 12.93 -17.58
N VAL A 137 1.70 11.78 -17.04
CA VAL A 137 3.12 11.44 -16.88
C VAL A 137 3.84 11.14 -18.20
N GLU A 138 3.10 10.75 -19.24
CA GLU A 138 3.59 10.51 -20.59
C GLU A 138 3.45 11.75 -21.50
N SER A 139 2.90 12.86 -20.99
CA SER A 139 2.71 14.06 -21.81
C SER A 139 4.06 14.65 -22.26
N PRO A 140 4.13 15.19 -23.50
CA PRO A 140 5.34 15.86 -23.98
C PRO A 140 5.77 16.97 -23.03
N GLY A 141 7.04 16.96 -22.62
CA GLY A 141 7.60 17.96 -21.69
C GLY A 141 7.33 17.69 -20.20
N PHE A 142 6.62 16.62 -19.83
CA PHE A 142 6.34 16.32 -18.42
C PHE A 142 7.62 16.22 -17.57
N VAL A 143 8.65 15.51 -18.06
CA VAL A 143 9.92 15.33 -17.33
C VAL A 143 10.64 16.67 -17.12
N GLU A 144 10.68 17.52 -18.14
CA GLU A 144 11.27 18.86 -18.04
C GLU A 144 10.50 19.74 -17.05
N PHE A 145 9.17 19.75 -17.16
CA PHE A 145 8.34 20.45 -16.20
C PHE A 145 8.58 19.95 -14.77
N PHE A 146 8.61 18.63 -14.58
CA PHE A 146 8.79 18.02 -13.27
C PHE A 146 10.16 18.34 -12.66
N SER A 147 11.24 18.32 -13.45
CA SER A 147 12.57 18.66 -12.96
C SER A 147 12.72 20.15 -12.63
N GLN A 148 12.06 21.04 -13.39
CA GLN A 148 12.06 22.48 -13.10
C GLN A 148 11.14 22.87 -11.94
N ALA A 149 10.03 22.17 -11.77
CA ALA A 149 9.04 22.46 -10.73
C ALA A 149 9.35 21.81 -9.38
N THR A 150 10.30 20.86 -9.33
CA THR A 150 10.64 20.12 -8.11
C THR A 150 12.15 20.13 -7.87
N PRO A 151 12.63 19.96 -6.62
CA PRO A 151 14.06 19.88 -6.35
C PRO A 151 14.64 18.48 -6.65
N ILE A 152 14.09 17.73 -7.61
CA ILE A 152 14.49 16.33 -7.88
C ILE A 152 16.00 16.24 -8.15
N ASP A 153 16.55 17.15 -8.96
CA ASP A 153 17.98 17.20 -9.28
C ASP A 153 18.81 17.42 -8.01
N ALA A 154 18.41 18.35 -7.14
CA ALA A 154 19.10 18.62 -5.89
C ALA A 154 19.03 17.42 -4.93
N LEU A 155 17.94 16.64 -4.95
CA LEU A 155 17.80 15.43 -4.13
C LEU A 155 18.66 14.29 -4.65
N GLU A 156 18.78 14.12 -5.98
CA GLU A 156 19.63 13.10 -6.60
C GLU A 156 21.13 13.36 -6.38
N HIS A 157 21.53 14.64 -6.33
CA HIS A 157 22.92 15.03 -6.12
C HIS A 157 23.31 15.14 -4.65
N ASN A 158 22.35 15.05 -3.73
CA ASN A 158 22.60 15.09 -2.29
C ASN A 158 22.88 13.69 -1.74
N LEU A 159 23.81 13.59 -0.78
CA LEU A 159 24.11 12.37 -0.04
C LEU A 159 23.08 12.06 1.06
N ILE A 160 21.80 12.41 0.85
CA ILE A 160 20.72 12.14 1.80
C ILE A 160 20.18 10.73 1.50
N GLY A 161 20.97 9.71 1.83
CA GLY A 161 20.65 8.31 1.60
C GLY A 161 21.90 7.45 1.38
N SER A 162 21.74 6.12 1.42
CA SER A 162 22.79 5.22 0.94
C SER A 162 22.88 5.34 -0.59
N PRO A 163 24.07 5.55 -1.18
CA PRO A 163 24.21 5.64 -2.63
C PRO A 163 23.75 4.33 -3.28
N PRO A 164 23.23 4.36 -4.52
CA PRO A 164 22.95 3.14 -5.25
C PRO A 164 24.23 2.30 -5.35
N PRO A 165 24.14 0.95 -5.29
CA PRO A 165 25.32 0.12 -5.52
C PRO A 165 25.87 0.43 -6.92
N PRO A 166 27.22 0.47 -7.09
CA PRO A 166 27.81 0.72 -8.39
C PRO A 166 27.37 -0.35 -9.41
N PRO A 167 27.38 0.00 -10.72
CA PRO A 167 26.94 -0.88 -11.80
C PRO A 167 27.70 -2.22 -11.85
#